data_AF-H0FZ19-F1
#
_entry.id   AF-H0FZ19-F1
#
_cell.length_a   1.000
_cell.length_b   1.000
_cell.length_c   1.000
_cell.angle_alpha   90.00
_cell.angle_beta   90.00
_cell.angle_gamma   90.00
#
_symmetry.space_group_name_H-M   'P 1'
#
loop_
_entity.id
_entity.type
_entity.pdbx_description
1 polymer ?
#
loop_
_entity_poly.entity_id
_entity_poly.type
_entity_poly.pdbx_seq_one_letter_code
_entity_poly.pdbx_strand_id
1 'polypeptide(L)'
;MDSDGGFGGFPLSDCEPKDWFAVFHENTSKWWIRWLARGRFKHVSVFGVVPRSNAWIFYEFSLDRARVYVVPDYDSGPVIGNFVGSGTVVRMARPIGRETEMNLRPGGWCVPAVAHILGIRGSALRPDTLFRQCLAQGGEIVVKPKGDEDEGREAQA
;
A
#
# COMPACT_ATOMS: atom_id res chain seq x y z
N MET A 1 -13.30 12.45 22.89
CA MET A 1 -14.56 11.79 22.47
C MET A 1 -14.14 10.55 21.72
N ASP A 2 -14.26 9.39 22.35
CA ASP A 2 -13.94 8.09 21.79
C ASP A 2 -15.19 7.58 21.06
N SER A 3 -15.26 7.83 19.76
CA SER A 3 -16.28 7.26 18.88
C SER A 3 -15.94 5.80 18.56
N ASP A 4 -15.86 4.96 19.59
CA ASP A 4 -15.86 3.49 19.44
C ASP A 4 -17.29 3.03 19.11
N GLY A 5 -17.77 3.41 17.93
CA GLY A 5 -19.06 3.00 17.38
C GLY A 5 -19.04 1.55 16.95
N GLY A 6 -19.10 0.61 17.89
CA GLY A 6 -19.19 -0.82 17.58
C GLY A 6 -20.55 -1.21 16.99
N PHE A 7 -20.55 -1.89 15.84
CA PHE A 7 -21.71 -2.64 15.35
C PHE A 7 -21.77 -3.97 16.12
N GLY A 8 -22.84 -4.22 16.89
CA GLY A 8 -23.05 -5.54 17.53
C GLY A 8 -22.10 -5.91 18.68
N GLY A 9 -21.50 -4.95 19.38
CA GLY A 9 -20.78 -5.19 20.65
C GLY A 9 -19.29 -5.52 20.55
N PHE A 10 -18.65 -5.29 19.41
CA PHE A 10 -17.18 -5.39 19.26
C PHE A 10 -16.60 -4.11 18.65
N PRO A 11 -15.33 -3.78 18.94
CA PRO A 11 -14.70 -2.57 18.42
C PRO A 11 -14.38 -2.70 16.92
N LEU A 12 -14.66 -1.66 16.13
CA LEU A 12 -14.40 -1.66 14.68
C LEU A 12 -12.92 -1.84 14.34
N SER A 13 -12.02 -1.44 15.22
CA SER A 13 -10.58 -1.62 15.05
C SER A 13 -10.15 -3.10 15.01
N ASP A 14 -10.98 -4.04 15.48
CA ASP A 14 -10.75 -5.47 15.31
C ASP A 14 -11.08 -5.96 13.88
N CYS A 15 -11.79 -5.15 13.10
CA CYS A 15 -12.17 -5.42 11.71
C CYS A 15 -11.23 -4.74 10.70
N GLU A 16 -10.17 -4.09 11.18
CA GLU A 16 -9.19 -3.40 10.35
C GLU A 16 -7.83 -4.12 10.34
N PRO A 17 -7.04 -3.99 9.27
CA PRO A 17 -5.69 -4.51 9.27
C PRO A 17 -4.80 -3.84 10.33
N LYS A 18 -4.10 -4.67 11.11
CA LYS A 18 -3.08 -4.21 12.06
C LYS A 18 -1.76 -3.87 11.38
N ASP A 19 -1.43 -4.61 10.34
CA ASP A 19 -0.26 -4.38 9.50
C ASP A 19 -0.74 -4.07 8.08
N TRP A 20 -0.19 -3.00 7.51
CA TRP A 20 -0.39 -2.65 6.11
C TRP A 20 0.90 -2.84 5.33
N PHE A 21 0.78 -3.31 4.10
CA PHE A 21 1.86 -3.54 3.16
C PHE A 21 1.64 -2.64 1.96
N ALA A 22 2.39 -1.55 1.89
CA ALA A 22 2.35 -0.62 0.77
C ALA A 22 3.26 -1.12 -0.35
N VAL A 23 2.71 -1.32 -1.54
CA VAL A 23 3.45 -1.77 -2.72
C VAL A 23 3.69 -0.59 -3.65
N PHE A 24 4.95 -0.26 -3.87
CA PHE A 24 5.38 0.82 -4.75
C PHE A 24 5.83 0.25 -6.09
N HIS A 25 5.06 0.51 -7.14
CA HIS A 25 5.24 -0.05 -8.48
C HIS A 25 6.11 0.86 -9.35
N GLU A 26 7.09 0.28 -10.04
CA GLU A 26 8.03 1.01 -10.91
C GLU A 26 7.51 1.24 -12.33
N ASN A 27 6.57 0.39 -12.78
CA ASN A 27 6.05 0.42 -14.14
C ASN A 27 4.61 0.96 -14.19
N THR A 28 4.29 1.65 -15.28
CA THR A 28 2.92 2.02 -15.64
C THR A 28 2.70 1.81 -17.13
N SER A 29 1.57 1.21 -17.49
CA SER A 29 1.18 1.00 -18.90
C SER A 29 0.81 2.31 -19.62
N LYS A 30 0.62 3.41 -18.87
CA LYS A 30 0.19 4.70 -19.43
C LYS A 30 1.39 5.61 -19.70
N TRP A 31 1.75 5.74 -20.98
CA TRP A 31 2.91 6.51 -21.45
C TRP A 31 2.95 7.98 -20.97
N TRP A 32 1.80 8.63 -20.81
CA TRP A 32 1.72 10.02 -20.32
C TRP A 32 2.01 10.14 -18.80
N ILE A 33 1.72 9.10 -18.01
CA ILE A 33 2.08 9.05 -16.58
C ILE A 33 3.60 8.90 -16.42
N ARG A 34 4.29 8.25 -17.38
CA ARG A 34 5.76 8.18 -17.40
C ARG A 34 6.40 9.57 -17.47
N TRP A 35 5.74 10.54 -18.12
CA TRP A 35 6.20 11.92 -18.24
C TRP A 35 5.87 12.80 -17.02
N LEU A 36 4.69 12.63 -16.40
CA LEU A 36 4.27 13.42 -15.22
C LEU A 36 4.91 12.96 -13.91
N ALA A 37 5.21 11.67 -13.78
CA ALA A 37 5.88 11.12 -12.61
C ALA A 37 7.41 11.13 -12.79
N ARG A 38 8.07 12.27 -12.56
CA ARG A 38 9.51 12.28 -12.25
C ARG A 38 9.72 11.52 -10.94
N GLY A 39 10.37 10.35 -11.00
CA GLY A 39 10.57 9.45 -9.84
C GLY A 39 10.65 7.97 -10.26
N ARG A 40 11.13 7.12 -9.35
CA ARG A 40 11.24 5.66 -9.52
C ARG A 40 9.85 5.01 -9.57
N PHE A 41 8.94 5.46 -8.71
CA PHE A 41 7.65 4.81 -8.52
C PHE A 41 6.54 5.56 -9.26
N LYS A 42 5.67 4.82 -9.94
CA LYS A 42 4.57 5.34 -10.76
C LYS A 42 3.20 5.13 -10.13
N HIS A 43 3.08 4.12 -9.26
CA HIS A 43 1.83 3.78 -8.59
C HIS A 43 2.10 3.22 -7.19
N VAL A 44 1.10 3.29 -6.32
CA VAL A 44 1.12 2.67 -5.00
C VAL A 44 -0.22 1.99 -4.74
N SER A 45 -0.17 0.74 -4.30
CA SER A 45 -1.31 -0.01 -3.79
C SER A 45 -1.01 -0.48 -2.37
N VAL A 46 -2.00 -0.97 -1.63
CA VAL A 46 -1.80 -1.43 -0.26
C VAL A 46 -2.64 -2.66 0.01
N PHE A 47 -2.15 -3.56 0.84
CA PHE A 47 -2.93 -4.67 1.35
C PHE A 47 -2.62 -4.93 2.83
N GLY A 48 -3.49 -5.65 3.52
CA GLY A 48 -3.31 -5.95 4.94
C GLY A 48 -4.22 -7.08 5.39
N VAL A 49 -3.83 -7.76 6.45
CA VAL A 49 -4.61 -8.87 7.02
C VAL A 49 -5.47 -8.37 8.16
N VAL A 50 -6.75 -8.75 8.16
CA VAL A 50 -7.68 -8.56 9.27
C VAL A 50 -7.68 -9.85 10.10
N PRO A 51 -7.03 -9.87 11.29
CA PRO A 51 -6.83 -11.11 12.04
C PRO A 51 -8.15 -11.76 12.49
N ARG A 52 -9.17 -10.94 12.80
CA ARG A 52 -10.47 -11.42 13.28
C ARG A 52 -11.20 -12.27 12.25
N SER A 53 -11.16 -11.88 10.98
CA SER A 53 -11.85 -12.58 9.88
C SER A 53 -10.95 -13.54 9.12
N ASN A 54 -9.66 -13.62 9.47
CA ASN A 54 -8.64 -14.36 8.74
C ASN A 54 -8.69 -14.09 7.22
N ALA A 55 -8.78 -12.80 6.88
CA ALA A 55 -8.94 -12.35 5.51
C ALA A 55 -7.98 -11.21 5.19
N TRP A 56 -7.53 -11.18 3.96
CA TRP A 56 -6.72 -10.13 3.39
C TRP A 56 -7.61 -9.11 2.69
N ILE A 57 -7.32 -7.83 2.93
CA ILE A 57 -7.92 -6.72 2.23
C ILE A 57 -6.86 -6.14 1.30
N PHE A 58 -7.22 -5.95 0.05
CA PHE A 58 -6.39 -5.31 -0.96
C PHE A 58 -7.08 -4.04 -1.42
N TYR A 59 -6.36 -2.94 -1.45
CA TYR A 59 -6.82 -1.66 -1.93
C TYR A 59 -5.92 -1.18 -3.08
N GLU A 60 -6.54 -0.98 -4.23
CA GLU A 60 -5.87 -0.46 -5.42
C GLU A 60 -6.66 0.73 -5.95
N PHE A 61 -5.96 1.83 -6.21
CA PHE A 61 -6.56 3.02 -6.80
C PHE A 61 -6.19 3.15 -8.27
N SER A 62 -7.18 3.14 -9.16
CA SER A 62 -7.02 3.48 -10.58
C SER A 62 -7.82 4.74 -10.93
N LEU A 63 -7.38 5.48 -11.95
CA LEU A 63 -8.02 6.75 -12.36
C LEU A 63 -9.52 6.63 -12.68
N ASP A 64 -10.00 5.43 -13.02
CA ASP A 64 -11.39 5.11 -13.33
C ASP A 64 -12.16 4.50 -12.14
N ARG A 65 -11.48 3.92 -11.15
CA ARG A 65 -12.10 3.25 -9.99
C ARG A 65 -11.13 2.99 -8.85
N ALA A 66 -11.65 3.01 -7.62
CA ALA A 66 -11.01 2.35 -6.48
C ALA A 66 -11.51 0.90 -6.41
N ARG A 67 -10.58 -0.04 -6.22
CA ARG A 67 -10.86 -1.48 -6.12
C ARG A 67 -10.52 -1.95 -4.72
N VAL A 68 -11.46 -2.67 -4.13
CA VAL A 68 -11.27 -3.33 -2.84
C VAL A 68 -11.53 -4.82 -3.05
N TYR A 69 -10.56 -5.65 -2.71
CA TYR A 69 -10.70 -7.09 -2.71
C TYR A 69 -10.62 -7.60 -1.29
N VAL A 70 -11.48 -8.54 -0.93
CA VAL A 70 -11.42 -9.26 0.33
C VAL A 70 -11.23 -10.72 -0.02
N VAL A 71 -10.12 -11.31 0.43
CA VAL A 71 -9.71 -12.66 0.06
C VAL A 71 -9.42 -13.44 1.34
N PRO A 72 -10.04 -14.61 1.56
CA PRO A 72 -9.68 -15.46 2.69
C PRO A 72 -8.20 -15.82 2.66
N ASP A 73 -7.58 -16.01 3.83
CA ASP A 73 -6.15 -16.31 3.94
C ASP A 73 -5.70 -17.49 3.07
N TYR A 74 -6.49 -18.56 3.01
CA TYR A 74 -6.17 -19.77 2.24
C TYR A 74 -6.08 -19.55 0.71
N ASP A 75 -6.71 -18.50 0.17
CA ASP A 75 -6.70 -18.15 -1.27
C ASP A 75 -5.84 -16.90 -1.56
N SER A 76 -5.23 -16.30 -0.54
CA SER A 76 -4.56 -15.01 -0.65
C SER A 76 -3.23 -15.06 -1.42
N GLY A 77 -2.52 -16.19 -1.38
CA GLY A 77 -1.17 -16.35 -1.92
C GLY A 77 -1.03 -15.87 -3.38
N PRO A 78 -1.83 -16.36 -4.34
CA PRO A 78 -1.80 -15.90 -5.72
C PRO A 78 -2.08 -14.39 -5.88
N VAL A 79 -2.98 -13.83 -5.06
CA VAL A 79 -3.36 -12.41 -5.10
C VAL A 79 -2.22 -11.53 -4.56
N ILE A 80 -1.60 -11.95 -3.46
CA ILE A 80 -0.40 -11.29 -2.90
C ILE A 80 0.73 -11.31 -3.92
N GLY A 81 1.01 -12.46 -4.53
CA GLY A 81 2.04 -12.59 -5.57
C GLY A 81 1.81 -11.63 -6.74
N ASN A 82 0.57 -11.53 -7.24
CA ASN A 82 0.21 -10.58 -8.28
C ASN A 82 0.36 -9.11 -7.82
N PHE A 83 0.00 -8.79 -6.57
CA PHE A 83 0.17 -7.45 -6.02
C PHE A 83 1.63 -7.04 -5.86
N VAL A 84 2.51 -7.97 -5.50
CA VAL A 84 3.92 -7.71 -5.18
C VAL A 84 4.84 -7.77 -6.40
N GLY A 85 4.47 -8.51 -7.45
CA GLY A 85 5.37 -8.99 -8.51
C GLY A 85 6.29 -7.99 -9.22
N SER A 86 6.01 -6.69 -9.19
CA SER A 86 6.91 -5.65 -9.74
C SER A 86 7.12 -4.46 -8.81
N GLY A 87 6.90 -4.65 -7.51
CA GLY A 87 6.86 -3.57 -6.54
C GLY A 87 7.86 -3.71 -5.40
N THR A 88 8.31 -2.58 -4.88
CA THR A 88 8.97 -2.54 -3.56
C THR A 88 7.87 -2.54 -2.48
N VAL A 89 7.94 -3.47 -1.53
CA VAL A 89 6.94 -3.58 -0.46
C VAL A 89 7.48 -3.01 0.83
N VAL A 90 6.74 -2.06 1.40
CA VAL A 90 7.01 -1.48 2.71
C VAL A 90 5.91 -1.90 3.68
N ARG A 91 6.28 -2.61 4.75
CA ARG A 91 5.41 -2.91 5.87
C ARG A 91 5.32 -1.70 6.79
N MET A 92 4.10 -1.37 7.19
CA MET A 92 3.76 -0.34 8.16
C MET A 92 2.99 -0.98 9.32
N ALA A 93 3.60 -0.97 10.51
CA ALA A 93 2.98 -1.47 11.72
C ALA A 93 1.96 -0.44 12.24
N ARG A 94 0.66 -0.74 12.04
CA ARG A 94 -0.53 0.02 12.44
C ARG A 94 -0.61 1.46 11.89
N PRO A 95 -1.79 1.94 11.46
CA PRO A 95 -1.95 3.35 11.12
C PRO A 95 -1.57 4.24 12.31
N ILE A 96 -0.70 5.22 12.08
CA ILE A 96 -0.25 6.16 13.12
C ILE A 96 -1.39 7.16 13.39
N GLY A 97 -2.32 6.78 14.26
CA GLY A 97 -3.17 7.69 15.05
C GLY A 97 -4.06 8.73 14.32
N ARG A 98 -5.38 8.46 14.42
CA ARG A 98 -6.59 9.31 14.38
C ARG A 98 -6.89 10.17 13.15
N GLU A 99 -8.20 10.27 12.89
CA GLU A 99 -8.90 11.00 11.82
C GLU A 99 -8.07 12.12 11.22
N THR A 100 -7.68 11.93 9.95
CA THR A 100 -6.89 12.91 9.21
C THR A 100 -7.81 14.08 8.80
N GLU A 101 -7.38 15.31 9.05
CA GLU A 101 -8.04 16.49 8.48
C GLU A 101 -8.03 16.37 6.94
N MET A 102 -9.21 16.53 6.32
CA MET A 102 -9.39 16.39 4.87
C MET A 102 -8.49 17.37 4.11
N ASN A 103 -7.41 16.86 3.51
CA ASN A 103 -6.55 17.65 2.62
C ASN A 103 -6.97 17.38 1.17
N LEU A 104 -8.04 18.04 0.74
CA LEU A 104 -8.53 17.97 -0.65
C LEU A 104 -7.52 18.67 -1.57
N ARG A 105 -6.60 17.90 -2.16
CA ARG A 105 -5.65 18.39 -3.17
C ARG A 105 -5.93 17.78 -4.55
N PRO A 106 -5.87 18.57 -5.63
CA PRO A 106 -6.03 18.03 -6.98
C PRO A 106 -4.78 17.21 -7.40
N GLY A 107 -5.00 15.96 -7.81
CA GLY A 107 -4.02 15.12 -8.53
C GLY A 107 -3.97 13.63 -8.15
N GLY A 108 -3.92 12.76 -9.19
CA GLY A 108 -3.23 11.44 -9.20
C GLY A 108 -3.44 10.47 -8.02
N TRP A 109 -4.71 10.14 -7.77
CA TRP A 109 -5.32 9.73 -6.50
C TRP A 109 -4.87 8.44 -5.76
N CYS A 110 -3.78 7.77 -6.16
CA CYS A 110 -3.28 6.60 -5.40
C CYS A 110 -2.49 7.00 -4.15
N VAL A 111 -1.70 8.07 -4.22
CA VAL A 111 -0.82 8.49 -3.13
C VAL A 111 -1.62 9.04 -1.93
N PRO A 112 -2.57 9.98 -2.11
CA PRO A 112 -3.36 10.47 -0.99
C PRO A 112 -4.19 9.35 -0.35
N ALA A 113 -4.81 8.49 -1.16
CA ALA A 113 -5.62 7.39 -0.66
C ALA A 113 -4.82 6.41 0.21
N VAL A 114 -3.65 5.97 -0.27
CA VAL A 114 -2.77 5.09 0.51
C VAL A 114 -2.20 5.81 1.73
N ALA A 115 -1.84 7.10 1.63
CA ALA A 115 -1.37 7.87 2.78
C ALA A 115 -2.44 7.94 3.89
N HIS A 116 -3.70 8.12 3.54
CA HIS A 116 -4.83 8.10 4.47
C HIS A 116 -5.01 6.72 5.13
N ILE A 117 -4.92 5.63 4.36
CA ILE A 117 -5.00 4.26 4.91
C ILE A 117 -3.87 4.01 5.92
N LEU A 118 -2.67 4.48 5.61
CA LEU A 118 -1.49 4.29 6.46
C LEU A 118 -1.41 5.29 7.63
N GLY A 119 -2.29 6.29 7.69
CA GLY A 119 -2.24 7.36 8.69
C GLY A 119 -1.04 8.31 8.54
N ILE A 120 -0.42 8.37 7.36
CA ILE A 120 0.77 9.19 7.10
C ILE A 120 0.36 10.66 6.92
N ARG A 121 0.80 11.51 7.84
CA ARG A 121 0.65 12.98 7.71
C ARG A 121 1.63 13.51 6.67
N GLY A 122 1.11 14.17 5.63
CA GLY A 122 1.98 14.84 4.65
C GLY A 122 1.30 15.31 3.38
N SER A 123 2.08 15.99 2.54
CA SER A 123 1.69 16.49 1.22
C SER A 123 2.27 15.65 0.07
N ALA A 124 2.47 14.35 0.28
CA ALA A 124 2.99 13.49 -0.76
C ALA A 124 2.00 13.42 -1.93
N LEU A 125 2.35 14.09 -3.02
CA LEU A 125 1.62 14.01 -4.29
C LEU A 125 2.28 13.01 -5.25
N ARG A 126 3.37 12.35 -4.81
CA ARG A 126 4.16 11.42 -5.62
C ARG A 126 4.48 10.15 -4.83
N PRO A 127 4.45 8.97 -5.48
CA PRO A 127 4.78 7.70 -4.83
C PRO A 127 6.17 7.71 -4.16
N ASP A 128 7.20 8.28 -4.80
CA ASP A 128 8.54 8.41 -4.21
C ASP A 128 8.58 9.22 -2.90
N THR A 129 7.73 10.24 -2.77
CA THR A 129 7.64 11.01 -1.53
C THR A 129 6.95 10.20 -0.45
N LEU A 130 5.87 9.49 -0.79
CA LEU A 130 5.19 8.60 0.15
C LEU A 130 6.11 7.46 0.60
N PHE A 131 6.87 6.85 -0.30
CA PHE A 131 7.87 5.83 0.04
C PHE A 131 8.85 6.32 1.10
N ARG A 132 9.45 7.49 0.88
CA ARG A 132 10.37 8.11 1.87
C ARG A 132 9.67 8.43 3.19
N GLN A 133 8.41 8.85 3.15
CA GLN A 133 7.62 9.10 4.36
C GLN A 133 7.32 7.82 5.13
N CYS A 134 6.98 6.71 4.44
CA CYS A 134 6.82 5.41 5.07
C CYS A 134 8.09 5.03 5.84
N LEU A 135 9.26 5.10 5.19
CA LEU A 135 10.55 4.79 5.84
C LEU A 135 10.86 5.73 7.02
N ALA A 136 10.61 7.02 6.86
CA ALA A 136 10.84 8.01 7.91
C ALA A 136 9.92 7.80 9.14
N GLN A 137 8.78 7.15 8.97
CA GLN A 137 7.82 6.83 10.04
C GLN A 137 7.96 5.39 10.55
N GLY A 138 9.09 4.74 10.30
CA GLY A 138 9.39 3.39 10.82
C GLY A 138 8.90 2.26 9.92
N GLY A 139 8.55 2.55 8.67
CA GLY A 139 8.23 1.52 7.68
C GLY A 139 9.44 0.66 7.33
N GLU A 140 9.22 -0.63 7.18
CA GLU A 140 10.25 -1.63 6.91
C GLU A 140 10.12 -2.17 5.49
N ILE A 141 11.20 -2.17 4.70
CA ILE A 141 11.19 -2.81 3.38
C ILE A 141 11.24 -4.32 3.57
N VAL A 142 10.16 -5.01 3.21
CA VAL A 142 10.03 -6.48 3.36
C VAL A 142 10.23 -7.23 2.05
N VAL A 143 10.03 -6.56 0.91
CA VAL A 143 10.32 -7.11 -0.43
C VAL A 143 10.96 -6.02 -1.29
N LYS A 144 12.04 -6.38 -1.99
CA LYS A 144 12.62 -5.58 -3.07
C LYS A 144 12.31 -6.27 -4.40
N PRO A 145 12.07 -5.52 -5.50
CA PRO A 145 11.99 -6.12 -6.82
C PRO A 145 13.31 -6.84 -7.09
N LYS A 146 13.21 -8.05 -7.64
CA LYS A 146 14.37 -8.82 -8.10
C LYS A 146 15.02 -7.98 -9.21
N GLY A 147 16.18 -7.39 -8.94
CA GLY A 147 16.96 -6.76 -9.99
C GLY A 147 17.44 -7.85 -10.95
N ASP A 148 17.62 -7.51 -12.23
CA ASP A 148 18.17 -8.39 -13.27
C ASP A 148 19.63 -8.86 -13.01
N GLU A 149 20.12 -8.79 -11.76
CA GLU A 149 21.51 -9.05 -11.38
C GLU A 149 21.77 -10.47 -10.84
N ASP A 150 20.72 -11.27 -10.55
CA ASP A 150 20.89 -12.63 -9.99
C ASP A 150 20.95 -13.76 -11.04
N GLU A 151 20.71 -13.50 -12.33
CA GLU A 151 20.89 -14.53 -13.37
C GLU A 151 22.36 -14.71 -13.80
N GLY A 152 23.27 -13.85 -13.32
CA GLY A 152 24.70 -13.90 -13.68
C GLY A 152 25.60 -14.75 -12.76
N ARG A 153 25.09 -15.24 -11.62
CA ARG A 153 25.94 -15.90 -10.60
C ARG A 153 25.71 -17.40 -10.38
N GLU A 154 24.63 -17.97 -10.91
CA GLU A 154 24.37 -19.42 -10.82
C GLU A 154 24.79 -20.22 -12.07
N ALA A 155 25.38 -19.58 -13.08
CA ALA A 155 25.91 -20.28 -14.27
C ALA A 155 27.38 -20.73 -14.13
N GLN A 156 28.01 -20.58 -12.96
CA GLN A 156 29.38 -21.06 -12.70
C GLN A 156 29.49 -21.62 -11.27
N ALA A 157 28.95 -22.82 -11.04
CA ALA A 157 29.32 -23.68 -9.93
C ALA A 157 29.26 -25.15 -10.37
#